data_AF-A0A3C0WJU3-F1
#
_entry.id   AF-A0A3C0WJU3-F1
#
_cell.length_a   1.000
_cell.length_b   1.000
_cell.length_c   1.000
_cell.angle_alpha   90.00
_cell.angle_beta   90.00
_cell.angle_gamma   90.00
#
_symmetry.space_group_name_H-M   'P 1'
#
loop_
_entity.id
_entity.type
_entity.pdbx_description
1 polymer ?
#
loop_
_entity_poly.entity_id
_entity_poly.type
_entity_poly.pdbx_seq_one_letter_code
_entity_poly.pdbx_strand_id
1 'polypeptide(L)'
;LLTSTGSTLTNPPANFYRTADDMNDCVETISQVFLGARLQCAKCHNHPFERWTQDNYYGMGAFFNRIQRKKTQRADELFVYVARSGEVTQPRTQQQMKPWLPGEGDVENPDEIDRRRTFAAWLTKPDNPFFGKIEVNRIWGHLLGRGIVDPVDDFRDTNPPSNAALLDSLAKDFAENGYDRKHIVRTILNSRTYQASFRPNEFNEEDVRFFSHYQPRLLSAEQLLDAICHVTDLNETFGSLPPGTKATQLPAPDLVNNDFLK
;
A
#
# COMPACT_ATOMS: atom_id res chain seq x y z
N LEU A 1 9.70 -3.07 6.30
CA LEU A 1 8.93 -1.83 6.52
C LEU A 1 8.21 -1.85 7.87
N LEU A 2 7.22 -2.73 8.08
CA LEU A 2 6.39 -2.78 9.30
C LEU A 2 7.11 -3.20 10.60
N THR A 3 8.35 -3.66 10.53
CA THR A 3 9.15 -4.02 11.71
C THR A 3 10.25 -2.99 12.00
N SER A 4 10.30 -1.88 11.25
CA SER A 4 11.33 -0.87 11.41
C SER A 4 11.26 -0.19 12.79
N THR A 5 12.43 0.12 13.33
CA THR A 5 12.64 0.88 14.57
C THR A 5 13.89 1.75 14.42
N GLY A 6 14.10 2.70 15.31
CA GLY A 6 15.23 3.61 15.30
C GLY A 6 14.86 5.00 14.80
N SER A 7 15.89 5.77 14.47
CA SER A 7 15.77 7.14 13.98
C SER A 7 15.14 7.19 12.59
N THR A 8 14.17 8.09 12.41
CA THR A 8 13.59 8.38 11.09
C THR A 8 14.56 9.06 10.13
N LEU A 9 15.69 9.59 10.61
CA LEU A 9 16.70 10.20 9.74
C LEU A 9 17.71 9.19 9.22
N THR A 10 18.07 8.18 10.01
CA THR A 10 19.09 7.19 9.64
C THR A 10 18.53 5.84 9.23
N ASN A 11 17.27 5.53 9.58
CA ASN A 11 16.55 4.34 9.15
C ASN A 11 15.29 4.74 8.37
N PRO A 12 15.37 4.95 7.04
CA PRO A 12 14.27 5.48 6.24
C PRO A 12 12.94 4.70 6.38
N PRO A 13 12.91 3.36 6.44
CA PRO A 13 11.70 2.60 6.75
C PRO A 13 10.97 2.97 8.04
N ALA A 14 11.62 3.61 9.03
CA ALA A 14 10.95 4.09 10.23
C ALA A 14 10.01 5.28 9.94
N ASN A 15 10.16 5.96 8.80
CA ASN A 15 9.27 7.05 8.40
C ASN A 15 7.83 6.62 8.15
N PHE A 16 7.56 5.33 7.90
CA PHE A 16 6.18 4.80 7.85
C PHE A 16 5.39 5.17 9.11
N TYR A 17 6.07 5.21 10.26
CA TYR A 17 5.47 5.53 11.55
C TYR A 17 5.41 7.03 11.84
N ARG A 18 5.80 7.90 10.91
CA ARG A 18 5.53 9.35 11.00
C ARG A 18 4.12 9.68 10.57
N THR A 19 3.55 8.91 9.64
CA THR A 19 2.18 9.09 9.14
C THR A 19 1.20 8.16 9.83
N ALA A 20 1.61 6.94 10.17
CA ALA A 20 0.76 6.01 10.92
C ALA A 20 0.97 6.20 12.45
N ASP A 21 0.53 7.32 13.03
CA ASP A 21 1.11 7.88 14.26
C ASP A 21 0.64 7.25 15.58
N ASP A 22 -0.47 6.52 15.57
CA ASP A 22 -1.03 5.79 16.70
C ASP A 22 -1.45 4.36 16.29
N MET A 23 -2.09 3.62 17.20
CA MET A 23 -2.57 2.27 16.91
C MET A 23 -3.64 2.26 15.81
N ASN A 24 -4.58 3.21 15.84
CA ASN A 24 -5.68 3.29 14.89
C ASN A 24 -5.14 3.58 13.48
N ASP A 25 -4.28 4.59 13.36
CA ASP A 25 -3.64 4.95 12.11
C ASP A 25 -2.81 3.79 11.55
N CYS A 26 -2.14 3.03 12.43
CA CYS A 26 -1.45 1.80 12.03
C CYS A 26 -2.43 0.76 11.48
N VAL A 27 -3.52 0.44 12.19
CA VAL A 27 -4.51 -0.55 11.74
C VAL A 27 -5.09 -0.14 10.40
N GLU A 28 -5.55 1.11 10.28
CA GLU A 28 -6.23 1.64 9.10
C GLU A 28 -5.29 1.71 7.89
N THR A 29 -4.08 2.25 8.07
CA THR A 29 -3.08 2.33 7.00
C THR A 29 -2.62 0.94 6.59
N ILE A 30 -2.31 0.06 7.54
CA ILE A 30 -1.76 -1.25 7.23
C ILE A 30 -2.81 -2.14 6.57
N SER A 31 -4.05 -2.12 7.04
CA SER A 31 -5.12 -2.92 6.44
C SER A 31 -5.40 -2.45 5.02
N GLN A 32 -5.44 -1.14 4.77
CA GLN A 32 -5.69 -0.61 3.44
C GLN A 32 -4.52 -0.89 2.49
N VAL A 33 -3.29 -0.58 2.91
CA VAL A 33 -2.10 -0.67 2.03
C VAL A 33 -1.66 -2.11 1.78
N PHE A 34 -1.68 -2.97 2.80
CA PHE A 34 -1.12 -4.32 2.71
C PHE A 34 -2.16 -5.43 2.64
N LEU A 35 -3.42 -5.16 3.00
CA LEU A 35 -4.49 -6.15 2.89
C LEU A 35 -5.56 -5.80 1.85
N GLY A 36 -5.59 -4.56 1.37
CA GLY A 36 -6.67 -4.06 0.51
C GLY A 36 -8.01 -3.95 1.24
N ALA A 37 -8.00 -3.93 2.59
CA ALA A 37 -9.20 -3.93 3.41
C ALA A 37 -9.35 -2.62 4.19
N ARG A 38 -10.56 -2.06 4.20
CA ARG A 38 -10.87 -0.78 4.84
C ARG A 38 -11.56 -1.01 6.19
N LEU A 39 -10.77 -1.03 7.26
CA LEU A 39 -11.24 -1.37 8.60
C LEU A 39 -11.74 -0.15 9.40
N GLN A 40 -11.71 1.07 8.85
CA GLN A 40 -12.05 2.31 9.56
C GLN A 40 -13.42 2.26 10.24
N CYS A 41 -14.46 1.78 9.54
CA CYS A 41 -15.81 1.68 10.12
C CYS A 41 -15.86 0.67 11.29
N ALA A 42 -15.00 -0.36 11.25
CA ALA A 42 -14.93 -1.39 12.30
C ALA A 42 -14.47 -0.83 13.65
N LYS A 43 -13.85 0.36 13.69
CA LYS A 43 -13.40 1.02 14.92
C LYS A 43 -14.53 1.22 15.93
N CYS A 44 -15.68 1.73 15.48
CA CYS A 44 -16.79 2.12 16.36
C CYS A 44 -17.94 1.09 16.41
N HIS A 45 -18.14 0.33 15.33
CA HIS A 45 -19.18 -0.71 15.21
C HIS A 45 -18.73 -1.77 14.22
N ASN A 46 -19.40 -2.92 14.12
CA ASN A 46 -19.08 -3.88 13.05
C ASN A 46 -19.30 -3.25 11.67
N HIS A 47 -18.44 -3.56 10.70
CA HIS A 47 -18.56 -2.99 9.37
C HIS A 47 -19.94 -3.33 8.75
N PRO A 48 -20.67 -2.36 8.17
CA PRO A 48 -22.07 -2.56 7.78
C PRO A 48 -22.24 -3.44 6.54
N PHE A 49 -21.21 -3.52 5.70
CA PHE A 49 -21.27 -4.21 4.40
C PHE A 49 -20.14 -5.24 4.19
N GLU A 50 -19.37 -5.53 5.23
CA GLU A 50 -18.24 -6.47 5.15
C GLU A 50 -18.17 -7.30 6.42
N ARG A 51 -17.39 -8.38 6.36
CA ARG A 51 -17.21 -9.34 7.46
C ARG A 51 -16.43 -8.81 8.68
N TRP A 52 -15.84 -7.62 8.60
CA TRP A 52 -14.96 -7.10 9.65
C TRP A 52 -15.76 -6.65 10.88
N THR A 53 -15.45 -7.22 12.03
CA THR A 53 -16.03 -6.84 13.31
C THR A 53 -15.17 -5.82 14.04
N GLN A 54 -15.76 -5.17 15.04
CA GLN A 54 -15.01 -4.30 15.95
C GLN A 54 -13.92 -5.07 16.70
N ASP A 55 -14.16 -6.33 17.03
CA ASP A 55 -13.17 -7.19 17.68
C ASP A 55 -12.00 -7.47 16.74
N ASN A 56 -12.23 -7.62 15.42
CA ASN A 56 -11.14 -7.74 14.45
C ASN A 56 -10.27 -6.47 14.40
N TYR A 57 -10.88 -5.28 14.46
CA TYR A 57 -10.16 -4.00 14.45
C TYR A 57 -9.18 -3.92 15.62
N TYR A 58 -9.68 -4.14 16.85
CA TYR A 58 -8.86 -4.02 18.06
C TYR A 58 -7.90 -5.22 18.24
N GLY A 59 -8.27 -6.41 17.76
CA GLY A 59 -7.38 -7.56 17.70
C GLY A 59 -6.20 -7.33 16.77
N MET A 60 -6.42 -6.74 15.60
CA MET A 60 -5.32 -6.31 14.72
C MET A 60 -4.48 -5.19 15.37
N GLY A 61 -5.14 -4.25 16.08
CA GLY A 61 -4.48 -3.19 16.84
C GLY A 61 -3.48 -3.70 17.89
N ALA A 62 -3.71 -4.88 18.46
CA ALA A 62 -2.82 -5.47 19.48
C ALA A 62 -1.42 -5.84 18.96
N PHE A 63 -1.21 -5.85 17.63
CA PHE A 63 0.13 -5.93 17.02
C PHE A 63 0.90 -4.59 17.04
N PHE A 64 0.18 -3.47 17.03
CA PHE A 64 0.75 -2.15 16.74
C PHE A 64 0.70 -1.19 17.92
N ASN A 65 -0.11 -1.45 18.94
CA ASN A 65 -0.27 -0.56 20.10
C ASN A 65 1.01 -0.41 20.97
N ARG A 66 1.97 -1.33 20.84
CA ARG A 66 3.27 -1.25 21.51
C ARG A 66 4.28 -0.35 20.79
N ILE A 67 3.95 0.19 19.62
CA ILE A 67 4.82 1.13 18.90
C ILE A 67 4.81 2.47 19.62
N GLN A 68 6.00 2.95 19.97
CA GLN A 68 6.20 4.21 20.68
C GLN A 68 7.21 5.08 19.94
N ARG A 69 7.13 6.37 20.22
CA ARG A 69 7.92 7.41 19.55
C ARG A 69 8.47 8.37 20.59
N LYS A 70 9.65 8.90 20.35
CA LYS A 70 10.18 10.04 21.12
C LYS A 70 10.93 11.00 20.21
N LYS A 71 10.81 12.30 20.49
CA LYS A 71 11.67 13.32 19.91
C LYS A 71 13.09 13.14 20.46
N THR A 72 14.09 13.43 19.65
CA THR A 72 15.49 13.45 20.10
C THR A 72 15.98 14.90 20.21
N GLN A 73 17.27 15.08 20.47
CA GLN A 73 17.91 16.41 20.46
C GLN A 73 18.16 16.93 19.04
N ARG A 74 18.10 16.07 18.01
CA ARG A 74 18.24 16.49 16.62
C ARG A 74 16.89 17.00 16.13
N ALA A 75 16.90 18.18 15.50
CA ALA A 75 15.70 18.73 14.87
C ALA A 75 15.09 17.72 13.88
N ASP A 76 13.77 17.64 13.88
CA ASP A 76 12.95 16.78 13.00
C ASP A 76 13.18 15.27 13.08
N GLU A 77 14.01 14.79 14.02
CA GLU A 77 14.23 13.37 14.27
C GLU A 77 13.16 12.81 15.23
N LEU A 78 12.49 11.74 14.77
CA LEU A 78 11.67 10.89 15.62
C LEU A 78 12.38 9.54 15.77
N PHE A 79 12.44 9.04 17.00
CA PHE A 79 12.96 7.72 17.29
C PHE A 79 11.81 6.76 17.57
N VAL A 80 11.61 5.79 16.69
CA VAL A 80 10.58 4.75 16.80
C VAL A 80 11.13 3.57 17.59
N TYR A 81 10.39 3.08 18.58
CA TYR A 81 10.78 1.92 19.38
C TYR A 81 9.55 1.11 19.79
N VAL A 82 9.78 -0.07 20.35
CA VAL A 82 8.71 -0.97 20.81
C VAL A 82 8.74 -1.03 22.33
N ALA A 83 7.60 -0.75 22.96
CA ALA A 83 7.41 -0.91 24.39
C ALA A 83 7.18 -2.37 24.77
N ARG A 84 7.50 -2.74 26.01
CA ARG A 84 7.28 -4.10 26.54
C ARG A 84 5.81 -4.40 26.86
N SER A 85 5.01 -3.35 27.06
CA SER A 85 3.58 -3.42 27.36
C SER A 85 2.81 -2.47 26.45
N GLY A 86 1.50 -2.68 26.35
CA GLY A 86 0.62 -1.92 25.47
C GLY A 86 -0.53 -2.80 24.98
N GLU A 87 -1.21 -3.47 25.90
CA GLU A 87 -2.37 -4.28 25.54
C GLU A 87 -3.52 -3.40 25.09
N VAL A 88 -4.34 -3.93 24.19
CA VAL A 88 -5.49 -3.23 23.63
C VAL A 88 -6.73 -3.69 24.36
N THR A 89 -7.54 -2.75 24.82
CA THR A 89 -8.86 -3.05 25.39
C THR A 89 -9.93 -2.59 24.43
N GLN A 90 -10.86 -3.49 24.11
CA GLN A 90 -12.01 -3.22 23.27
C GLN A 90 -13.00 -2.31 24.04
N PRO A 91 -13.39 -1.14 23.51
CA PRO A 91 -14.11 -0.12 24.29
C PRO A 91 -15.56 -0.49 24.64
N ARG A 92 -16.22 -1.32 23.84
CA ARG A 92 -17.60 -1.79 24.04
C ARG A 92 -17.67 -2.98 25.01
N THR A 93 -16.80 -3.98 24.87
CA THR A 93 -16.82 -5.20 25.70
C THR A 93 -15.93 -5.09 26.94
N GLN A 94 -15.03 -4.12 26.97
CA GLN A 94 -13.99 -3.97 28.00
C GLN A 94 -13.04 -5.18 28.10
N GLN A 95 -13.03 -6.04 27.08
CA GLN A 95 -12.14 -7.19 27.01
C GLN A 95 -10.78 -6.77 26.49
N GLN A 96 -9.73 -7.34 27.09
CA GLN A 96 -8.38 -7.24 26.56
C GLN A 96 -8.27 -8.12 25.31
N MET A 97 -7.83 -7.53 24.21
CA MET A 97 -7.74 -8.17 22.91
C MET A 97 -6.43 -8.94 22.75
N LYS A 98 -6.54 -10.17 22.24
CA LYS A 98 -5.39 -10.90 21.71
C LYS A 98 -5.04 -10.35 20.33
N PRO A 99 -3.75 -10.39 19.92
CA PRO A 99 -3.40 -10.14 18.53
C PRO A 99 -4.14 -11.09 17.61
N TRP A 100 -4.79 -10.55 16.58
CA TRP A 100 -5.66 -11.30 15.68
C TRP A 100 -5.24 -11.11 14.22
N LEU A 101 -5.12 -12.22 13.49
CA LEU A 101 -4.73 -12.24 12.08
C LEU A 101 -5.93 -12.57 11.18
N PRO A 102 -6.19 -11.79 10.12
CA PRO A 102 -7.22 -12.10 9.13
C PRO A 102 -7.09 -13.51 8.55
N GLY A 103 -8.16 -14.30 8.67
CA GLY A 103 -8.22 -15.67 8.15
C GLY A 103 -7.55 -16.74 9.02
N GLU A 104 -6.80 -16.36 10.06
CA GLU A 104 -6.11 -17.29 10.99
C GLU A 104 -6.71 -17.25 12.40
N GLY A 105 -7.23 -16.09 12.84
CA GLY A 105 -7.82 -15.95 14.18
C GLY A 105 -6.85 -15.34 15.20
N ASP A 106 -7.14 -15.59 16.48
CA ASP A 106 -6.33 -15.13 17.61
C ASP A 106 -4.96 -15.82 17.62
N VAL A 107 -3.93 -15.04 17.92
CA VAL A 107 -2.55 -15.51 18.07
C VAL A 107 -2.22 -15.61 19.55
N GLU A 108 -2.10 -16.84 20.05
CA GLU A 108 -1.81 -17.10 21.46
C GLU A 108 -0.39 -16.66 21.87
N ASN A 109 0.60 -16.94 21.02
CA ASN A 109 2.02 -16.71 21.33
C ASN A 109 2.69 -15.82 20.26
N PRO A 110 2.34 -14.53 20.20
CA PRO A 110 3.04 -13.58 19.33
C PRO A 110 4.48 -13.35 19.86
N ASP A 111 5.37 -12.81 19.01
CA ASP A 111 6.71 -12.40 19.44
C ASP A 111 6.61 -11.45 20.64
N GLU A 112 7.19 -11.86 21.77
CA GLU A 112 7.07 -11.17 23.05
C GLU A 112 7.72 -9.78 23.04
N ILE A 113 8.77 -9.61 22.23
CA ILE A 113 9.55 -8.39 22.12
C ILE A 113 8.88 -7.43 21.13
N ASP A 114 8.53 -7.93 19.95
CA ASP A 114 7.94 -7.15 18.88
C ASP A 114 6.91 -7.95 18.08
N ARG A 115 5.66 -7.87 18.51
CA ARG A 115 4.51 -8.54 17.89
C ARG A 115 4.38 -8.27 16.39
N ARG A 116 4.89 -7.13 15.89
CA ARG A 116 4.88 -6.79 14.46
C ARG A 116 5.66 -7.79 13.62
N ARG A 117 6.65 -8.49 14.20
CA ARG A 117 7.38 -9.57 13.54
C ARG A 117 6.46 -10.75 13.21
N THR A 118 5.58 -11.12 14.14
CA THR A 118 4.56 -12.14 13.89
C THR A 118 3.61 -11.72 12.78
N PHE A 119 3.11 -10.47 12.82
CA PHE A 119 2.26 -9.95 11.75
C PHE A 119 2.97 -9.92 10.39
N ALA A 120 4.20 -9.41 10.34
CA ALA A 120 4.97 -9.31 9.10
C ALA A 120 5.28 -10.70 8.53
N ALA A 121 5.64 -11.67 9.38
CA ALA A 121 5.90 -13.05 8.94
C ALA A 121 4.64 -13.70 8.35
N TRP A 122 3.46 -13.46 8.95
CA TRP A 122 2.18 -13.90 8.39
C TRP A 122 1.85 -13.22 7.06
N LEU A 123 2.04 -11.90 7.00
CA LEU A 123 1.70 -11.08 5.84
C LEU A 123 2.47 -11.52 4.58
N THR A 124 3.73 -11.92 4.76
CA THR A 124 4.64 -12.31 3.68
C THR A 124 4.71 -13.82 3.45
N LYS A 125 3.75 -14.61 3.98
CA LYS A 125 3.67 -16.03 3.62
C LYS A 125 3.27 -16.16 2.14
N PRO A 126 3.85 -17.10 1.37
CA PRO A 126 3.52 -17.27 -0.05
C PRO A 126 2.04 -17.55 -0.33
N ASP A 127 1.34 -18.17 0.62
CA ASP A 127 -0.10 -18.50 0.55
C ASP A 127 -1.00 -17.43 1.19
N ASN A 128 -0.43 -16.30 1.65
CA ASN A 128 -1.22 -15.19 2.19
C ASN A 128 -2.19 -14.66 1.11
N PRO A 129 -3.51 -14.63 1.36
CA PRO A 129 -4.50 -14.32 0.33
C PRO A 129 -4.61 -12.82 0.01
N PHE A 130 -3.90 -11.96 0.75
CA PHE A 130 -4.03 -10.51 0.66
C PHE A 130 -2.83 -9.86 -0.02
N PHE A 131 -1.63 -10.03 0.55
CA PHE A 131 -0.47 -9.19 0.23
C PHE A 131 -0.07 -9.24 -1.25
N GLY A 132 -0.05 -10.44 -1.85
CA GLY A 132 0.27 -10.60 -3.27
C GLY A 132 -0.76 -9.93 -4.18
N LYS A 133 -2.06 -10.07 -3.87
CA LYS A 133 -3.14 -9.52 -4.68
C LYS A 133 -3.16 -8.00 -4.68
N ILE A 134 -3.07 -7.38 -3.50
CA ILE A 134 -3.11 -5.91 -3.40
C ILE A 134 -1.91 -5.27 -4.10
N GLU A 135 -0.70 -5.83 -3.95
CA GLU A 135 0.50 -5.24 -4.54
C GLU A 135 0.52 -5.39 -6.06
N VAL A 136 0.17 -6.57 -6.57
CA VAL A 136 0.01 -6.78 -8.02
C VAL A 136 -1.07 -5.87 -8.58
N ASN A 137 -2.22 -5.76 -7.91
CA ASN A 137 -3.31 -4.91 -8.38
C ASN A 137 -2.92 -3.42 -8.43
N ARG A 138 -2.13 -2.96 -7.44
CA ARG A 138 -1.55 -1.61 -7.42
C ARG A 138 -0.58 -1.40 -8.57
N ILE A 139 0.35 -2.34 -8.81
CA ILE A 139 1.27 -2.27 -9.95
C ILE A 139 0.49 -2.25 -11.27
N TRP A 140 -0.51 -3.11 -11.42
CA TRP A 140 -1.40 -3.15 -12.57
C TRP A 140 -2.09 -1.81 -12.78
N GLY A 141 -2.69 -1.23 -11.74
CA GLY A 141 -3.33 0.08 -11.80
C GLY A 141 -2.38 1.21 -12.20
N HIS A 142 -1.14 1.21 -11.70
CA HIS A 142 -0.14 2.19 -12.13
C HIS A 142 0.25 2.06 -13.61
N LEU A 143 0.28 0.84 -14.15
CA LEU A 143 0.67 0.58 -15.53
C LEU A 143 -0.48 0.83 -16.52
N LEU A 144 -1.69 0.40 -16.16
CA LEU A 144 -2.87 0.38 -17.04
C LEU A 144 -3.93 1.44 -16.69
N GLY A 145 -3.69 2.27 -15.68
CA GLY A 145 -4.56 3.37 -15.25
C GLY A 145 -5.76 2.96 -14.39
N ARG A 146 -6.10 1.66 -14.36
CA ARG A 146 -7.19 1.09 -13.55
C ARG A 146 -6.78 -0.28 -13.02
N GLY A 147 -7.08 -0.56 -11.76
CA GLY A 147 -6.82 -1.88 -11.17
C GLY A 147 -7.78 -2.96 -11.68
N ILE A 148 -7.37 -4.23 -11.56
CA ILE A 148 -8.28 -5.38 -11.73
C ILE A 148 -9.40 -5.32 -10.66
N VAL A 149 -9.04 -4.92 -9.44
CA VAL A 149 -9.97 -4.34 -8.46
C VAL A 149 -9.80 -2.83 -8.50
N ASP A 150 -10.90 -2.09 -8.62
CA ASP A 150 -10.90 -0.62 -8.65
C ASP A 150 -11.95 -0.08 -7.66
N PRO A 151 -11.60 0.84 -6.75
CA PRO A 151 -10.26 1.39 -6.49
C PRO A 151 -9.21 0.34 -6.12
N VAL A 152 -7.93 0.64 -6.32
CA VAL A 152 -6.82 -0.34 -6.23
C VAL A 152 -6.66 -1.00 -4.85
N ASP A 153 -7.24 -0.41 -3.80
CA ASP A 153 -7.12 -0.81 -2.40
C ASP A 153 -8.48 -1.11 -1.73
N ASP A 154 -9.52 -1.38 -2.53
CA ASP A 154 -10.89 -1.56 -2.06
C ASP A 154 -11.40 -2.99 -2.32
N PHE A 155 -10.69 -3.98 -1.74
CA PHE A 155 -11.03 -5.40 -1.89
C PHE A 155 -12.17 -5.77 -0.95
N ARG A 156 -13.35 -5.98 -1.53
CA ARG A 156 -14.57 -6.33 -0.80
C ARG A 156 -15.37 -7.37 -1.57
N ASP A 157 -16.18 -8.15 -0.88
CA ASP A 157 -17.05 -9.14 -1.53
C ASP A 157 -18.04 -8.47 -2.51
N THR A 158 -18.43 -7.22 -2.22
CA THR A 158 -19.28 -6.37 -3.07
C THR A 158 -18.52 -5.59 -4.14
N ASN A 159 -17.18 -5.65 -4.14
CA ASN A 159 -16.31 -5.08 -5.18
C ASN A 159 -15.34 -6.16 -5.70
N PRO A 160 -15.85 -7.20 -6.39
CA PRO A 160 -15.01 -8.28 -6.86
C PRO A 160 -14.09 -7.83 -8.00
N PRO A 161 -12.92 -8.48 -8.17
CA PRO A 161 -12.04 -8.23 -9.30
C PRO A 161 -12.78 -8.41 -10.64
N SER A 162 -12.47 -7.56 -11.62
CA SER A 162 -12.98 -7.72 -12.99
C SER A 162 -12.56 -9.06 -13.63
N ASN A 163 -11.42 -9.60 -13.18
CA ASN A 163 -10.95 -10.93 -13.55
C ASN A 163 -10.19 -11.58 -12.37
N ALA A 164 -10.88 -12.42 -11.60
CA ALA A 164 -10.30 -13.11 -10.43
C ALA A 164 -9.16 -14.04 -10.81
N ALA A 165 -9.32 -14.85 -11.86
CA ALA A 165 -8.32 -15.82 -12.30
C ALA A 165 -7.00 -15.15 -12.70
N LEU A 166 -7.07 -14.01 -13.38
CA LEU A 166 -5.88 -13.21 -13.72
C LEU A 166 -5.18 -12.69 -12.47
N LEU A 167 -5.94 -12.06 -11.55
CA LEU A 167 -5.38 -11.50 -10.33
C LEU A 167 -4.74 -12.58 -9.45
N ASP A 168 -5.41 -13.72 -9.29
CA ASP A 168 -4.91 -14.85 -8.53
C ASP A 168 -3.65 -15.45 -9.16
N SER A 169 -3.62 -15.57 -10.49
CA SER A 169 -2.44 -16.05 -11.22
C SER A 169 -1.24 -15.11 -11.05
N LEU A 170 -1.43 -13.80 -11.16
CA LEU A 170 -0.35 -12.83 -11.00
C LEU A 170 0.13 -12.75 -9.54
N ALA A 171 -0.79 -12.81 -8.57
CA ALA A 171 -0.44 -12.83 -7.15
C ALA A 171 0.37 -14.08 -6.78
N LYS A 172 0.00 -15.24 -7.33
CA LYS A 172 0.75 -16.48 -7.18
C LYS A 172 2.15 -16.38 -7.79
N ASP A 173 2.25 -15.94 -9.05
CA ASP A 173 3.54 -15.71 -9.72
C ASP A 173 4.43 -14.73 -8.93
N PHE A 174 3.84 -13.67 -8.36
CA PHE A 174 4.55 -12.71 -7.52
C PHE A 174 5.13 -13.35 -6.26
N ALA A 175 4.35 -14.18 -5.56
CA ALA A 175 4.79 -14.87 -4.35
C ALA A 175 5.86 -15.93 -4.66
N GLU A 176 5.69 -16.71 -5.73
CA GLU A 176 6.66 -17.75 -6.17
C GLU A 176 8.00 -17.15 -6.60
N ASN A 177 8.01 -15.91 -7.09
CA ASN A 177 9.21 -15.17 -7.47
C ASN A 177 9.71 -14.21 -6.36
N GLY A 178 9.40 -14.52 -5.10
CA GLY A 178 9.97 -13.82 -3.94
C GLY A 178 9.54 -12.36 -3.78
N TYR A 179 8.35 -12.01 -4.27
CA TYR A 179 7.81 -10.66 -4.28
C TYR A 179 8.68 -9.65 -5.06
N ASP A 180 9.35 -10.08 -6.14
CA ASP A 180 10.09 -9.17 -7.02
C ASP A 180 9.13 -8.32 -7.87
N ARG A 181 9.05 -7.02 -7.55
CA ARG A 181 8.21 -6.06 -8.28
C ARG A 181 8.67 -5.90 -9.73
N LYS A 182 9.97 -5.99 -10.02
CA LYS A 182 10.49 -5.88 -11.39
C LYS A 182 10.06 -7.07 -12.25
N HIS A 183 9.95 -8.25 -11.66
CA HIS A 183 9.41 -9.43 -12.32
C HIS A 183 7.96 -9.18 -12.76
N ILE A 184 7.08 -8.77 -11.84
CA ILE A 184 5.67 -8.49 -12.19
C ILE A 184 5.52 -7.36 -13.19
N VAL A 185 6.28 -6.28 -13.04
CA VAL A 185 6.29 -5.20 -14.05
C VAL A 185 6.68 -5.77 -15.41
N ARG A 186 7.74 -6.59 -15.51
CA ARG A 186 8.15 -7.24 -16.76
C ARG A 186 7.05 -8.14 -17.33
N THR A 187 6.42 -8.97 -16.48
CA THR A 187 5.33 -9.87 -16.87
C THR A 187 4.16 -9.09 -17.47
N ILE A 188 3.72 -8.01 -16.82
CA ILE A 188 2.63 -7.17 -17.31
C ILE A 188 3.02 -6.47 -18.61
N LEU A 189 4.20 -5.82 -18.66
CA LEU A 189 4.64 -5.06 -19.83
C LEU A 189 4.81 -5.93 -21.09
N ASN A 190 5.12 -7.21 -20.96
CA ASN A 190 5.24 -8.16 -22.08
C ASN A 190 3.92 -8.90 -22.39
N SER A 191 2.83 -8.61 -21.66
CA SER A 191 1.54 -9.25 -21.89
C SER A 191 0.85 -8.68 -23.14
N ARG A 192 0.01 -9.50 -23.78
CA ARG A 192 -0.90 -9.04 -24.85
C ARG A 192 -1.79 -7.89 -24.37
N THR A 193 -2.21 -7.91 -23.11
CA THR A 193 -3.10 -6.89 -22.52
C THR A 193 -2.42 -5.52 -22.49
N TYR A 194 -1.18 -5.43 -22.03
CA TYR A 194 -0.46 -4.16 -22.00
C TYR A 194 -0.10 -3.65 -23.40
N GLN A 195 0.23 -4.57 -24.32
CA GLN A 195 0.63 -4.26 -25.70
C GLN A 195 -0.58 -4.07 -26.65
N ALA A 196 -1.82 -4.12 -26.14
CA ALA A 196 -3.01 -3.97 -26.95
C ALA A 196 -3.08 -2.56 -27.57
N SER A 197 -3.65 -2.44 -28.78
CA SER A 197 -3.92 -1.13 -29.38
C SER A 197 -4.91 -0.36 -28.52
N PHE A 198 -4.86 0.97 -28.58
CA PHE A 198 -5.91 1.83 -28.00
C PHE A 198 -7.16 1.90 -28.87
N ARG A 199 -7.09 1.45 -30.12
CA ARG A 199 -8.22 1.48 -31.06
C ARG A 199 -9.13 0.29 -30.78
N PRO A 200 -10.39 0.52 -30.36
CA PRO A 200 -11.35 -0.57 -30.22
C PRO A 200 -11.80 -1.10 -31.59
N ASN A 201 -12.47 -2.24 -31.56
CA ASN A 201 -13.30 -2.77 -32.64
C ASN A 201 -14.80 -2.62 -32.28
N GLU A 202 -15.68 -3.04 -33.18
CA GLU A 202 -17.14 -2.93 -33.01
C GLU A 202 -17.71 -3.64 -31.78
N PHE A 203 -16.98 -4.60 -31.19
CA PHE A 203 -17.45 -5.41 -30.06
C PHE A 203 -16.93 -4.93 -28.71
N ASN A 204 -15.98 -3.99 -28.67
CA ASN A 204 -15.35 -3.57 -27.42
C ASN A 204 -15.18 -2.06 -27.27
N GLU A 205 -15.85 -1.26 -28.09
CA GLU A 205 -15.82 0.20 -28.04
C GLU A 205 -16.16 0.76 -26.65
N GLU A 206 -17.11 0.14 -25.96
CA GLU A 206 -17.55 0.57 -24.63
C GLU A 206 -16.80 -0.11 -23.46
N ASP A 207 -15.84 -1.00 -23.75
CA ASP A 207 -15.14 -1.72 -22.67
C ASP A 207 -14.11 -0.85 -21.94
N VAL A 208 -14.45 -0.50 -20.71
CA VAL A 208 -13.60 0.23 -19.77
C VAL A 208 -13.13 -0.63 -18.59
N ARG A 209 -13.51 -1.91 -18.53
CA ARG A 209 -13.35 -2.75 -17.33
C ARG A 209 -12.48 -3.98 -17.55
N PHE A 210 -12.51 -4.57 -18.74
CA PHE A 210 -11.91 -5.88 -19.01
C PHE A 210 -10.60 -5.80 -19.79
N PHE A 211 -10.07 -4.59 -19.98
CA PHE A 211 -8.77 -4.34 -20.61
C PHE A 211 -8.67 -4.97 -22.01
N SER A 212 -9.77 -4.98 -22.78
CA SER A 212 -9.78 -5.53 -24.14
C SER A 212 -8.96 -4.71 -25.14
N HIS A 213 -8.70 -3.44 -24.81
CA HIS A 213 -7.86 -2.51 -25.55
C HIS A 213 -7.20 -1.54 -24.55
N TYR A 214 -6.13 -0.86 -24.98
CA TYR A 214 -5.46 0.12 -24.12
C TYR A 214 -6.35 1.34 -23.92
N GLN A 215 -6.53 1.76 -22.67
CA GLN A 215 -7.23 2.99 -22.33
C GLN A 215 -6.20 4.12 -22.18
N PRO A 216 -6.20 5.14 -23.07
CA PRO A 216 -5.32 6.28 -22.92
C PRO A 216 -5.53 6.98 -21.58
N ARG A 217 -4.43 7.30 -20.90
CA ARG A 217 -4.44 8.06 -19.65
C ARG A 217 -3.66 9.34 -19.80
N LEU A 218 -4.04 10.34 -19.01
CA LEU A 218 -3.26 11.56 -18.88
C LEU A 218 -1.91 11.25 -18.21
N LEU A 219 -0.90 12.00 -18.63
CA LEU A 219 0.36 12.07 -17.93
C LEU A 219 0.16 12.86 -16.64
N SER A 220 0.84 12.49 -15.57
CA SER A 220 0.91 13.37 -14.39
C SER A 220 1.65 14.67 -14.75
N ALA A 221 1.50 15.72 -13.93
CA ALA A 221 2.20 16.98 -14.15
C ALA A 221 3.72 16.76 -14.24
N GLU A 222 4.27 15.89 -13.39
CA GLU A 222 5.69 15.53 -13.40
C GLU A 222 6.08 14.81 -14.70
N GLN A 223 5.28 13.84 -15.15
CA GLN A 223 5.53 13.11 -16.40
C GLN A 223 5.47 14.05 -17.61
N LEU A 224 4.54 14.99 -17.60
CA LEU A 224 4.38 15.97 -18.67
C LEU A 224 5.55 16.96 -18.71
N LEU A 225 5.97 17.48 -17.56
CA LEU A 225 7.14 18.37 -17.45
C LEU A 225 8.40 17.67 -17.93
N ASP A 226 8.65 16.44 -17.46
CA ASP A 226 9.80 15.64 -17.89
C ASP A 226 9.78 15.38 -19.41
N ALA A 227 8.61 15.15 -20.00
CA ALA A 227 8.47 14.97 -21.44
C ALA A 227 8.77 16.27 -22.22
N ILE A 228 8.29 17.43 -21.73
CA ILE A 228 8.58 18.73 -22.34
C ILE A 228 10.09 19.02 -22.28
N CYS A 229 10.71 18.85 -21.11
CA CYS A 229 12.15 18.99 -20.93
C CYS A 229 12.92 18.07 -21.89
N HIS A 230 12.51 16.81 -22.01
CA HIS A 230 13.16 15.84 -22.88
C HIS A 230 13.09 16.22 -24.36
N VAL A 231 11.93 16.68 -24.86
CA VAL A 231 11.74 17.04 -26.28
C VAL A 231 12.43 18.37 -26.63
N THR A 232 12.52 19.29 -25.67
CA THR A 232 13.13 20.62 -25.89
C THR A 232 14.63 20.65 -25.60
N ASP A 233 15.19 19.59 -25.02
CA ASP A 233 16.57 19.53 -24.50
C ASP A 233 16.85 20.64 -23.46
N LEU A 234 15.80 21.09 -22.77
CA LEU A 234 15.89 22.06 -21.68
C LEU A 234 15.79 21.33 -20.34
N ASN A 235 16.68 21.68 -19.42
CA ASN A 235 16.66 21.13 -18.07
C ASN A 235 15.88 22.04 -17.13
N GLU A 236 14.95 21.46 -16.38
CA GLU A 236 14.34 22.13 -15.23
C GLU A 236 15.27 22.06 -14.02
N THR A 237 15.16 23.03 -13.11
CA THR A 237 15.94 23.04 -11.86
C THR A 237 15.01 23.02 -10.66
N PHE A 238 15.27 22.12 -9.73
CA PHE A 238 14.40 21.89 -8.59
C PHE A 238 15.07 22.35 -7.28
N GLY A 239 15.23 23.66 -7.13
CA GLY A 239 15.83 24.26 -5.94
C GLY A 239 17.28 23.80 -5.72
N SER A 240 17.55 23.16 -4.58
CA SER A 240 18.88 22.67 -4.22
C SER A 240 19.19 21.25 -4.71
N LEU A 241 18.28 20.63 -5.48
CA LEU A 241 18.50 19.28 -6.01
C LEU A 241 19.53 19.28 -7.15
N PRO A 242 20.25 18.16 -7.35
CA PRO A 242 21.25 18.06 -8.41
C PRO A 242 20.71 18.41 -9.80
N PRO A 243 21.50 19.07 -10.68
CA PRO A 243 21.12 19.29 -12.07
C PRO A 243 20.76 17.98 -12.78
N GLY A 244 19.71 18.02 -13.60
CA GLY A 244 19.20 16.84 -14.31
C GLY A 244 18.28 15.93 -13.47
N THR A 245 17.96 16.32 -12.22
CA THR A 245 16.87 15.69 -11.46
C THR A 245 15.56 15.86 -12.23
N LYS A 246 14.84 14.77 -12.43
CA LYS A 246 13.53 14.75 -13.09
C LYS A 246 12.42 15.12 -12.12
N ALA A 247 11.33 15.70 -12.62
CA ALA A 247 10.14 15.96 -11.82
C ALA A 247 9.59 14.66 -11.21
N THR A 248 9.62 13.56 -11.98
CA THR A 248 9.19 12.23 -11.50
C THR A 248 10.08 11.61 -10.41
N GLN A 249 11.22 12.24 -10.11
CA GLN A 249 12.14 11.82 -9.04
C GLN A 249 11.96 12.65 -7.77
N LEU A 250 11.08 13.65 -7.77
CA LEU A 250 10.83 14.47 -6.59
C LEU A 250 10.26 13.63 -5.45
N PRO A 251 10.82 13.71 -4.24
CA PRO A 251 10.34 12.90 -3.11
C PRO A 251 8.95 13.34 -2.62
N ALA A 252 8.59 14.60 -2.86
CA ALA A 252 7.24 15.12 -2.75
C ALA A 252 7.11 16.38 -3.62
N PRO A 253 5.97 16.63 -4.28
CA PRO A 253 5.80 17.75 -5.20
C PRO A 253 5.80 19.11 -4.51
N ASP A 254 5.47 19.17 -3.21
CA ASP A 254 5.46 20.38 -2.38
C ASP A 254 6.85 20.81 -1.88
N LEU A 255 7.85 19.92 -1.95
CA LEU A 255 9.22 20.25 -1.53
C LEU A 255 9.91 21.27 -2.44
N VAL A 256 9.37 21.49 -3.64
CA VAL A 256 9.94 22.42 -4.61
C VAL A 256 8.86 23.35 -5.13
N ASN A 257 9.11 24.65 -5.01
CA ASN A 257 8.21 25.68 -5.51
C ASN A 257 8.34 25.79 -7.03
N ASN A 258 7.61 24.95 -7.77
CA ASN A 258 7.55 24.97 -9.24
C ASN A 258 6.11 25.23 -9.70
N ASP A 259 5.87 26.28 -10.49
CA ASP A 259 4.53 26.69 -10.89
C ASP A 259 3.82 25.71 -11.84
N PHE A 260 4.58 24.86 -12.55
CA PHE A 260 4.01 23.82 -13.42
C PHE A 260 3.49 22.62 -12.62
N LEU A 261 4.05 22.37 -11.44
CA LEU A 261 3.70 21.23 -10.58
C LEU A 261 2.61 21.54 -9.53
N LYS A 262 2.07 22.76 -9.54
CA LYS A 262 1.00 23.21 -8.61
C LYS A 262 -0.40 22.99 -9.17
#